data_AF-A0A370TS78-F1
#
_entry.id   AF-A0A370TS78-F1
#
_cell.length_a   1.000
_cell.length_b   1.000
_cell.length_c   1.000
_cell.angle_alpha   90.00
_cell.angle_beta   90.00
_cell.angle_gamma   90.00
#
_symmetry.space_group_name_H-M   'P 1'
#
loop_
_entity.id
_entity.type
_entity.pdbx_description
1 polymer ?
#
loop_
_entity_poly.entity_id
_entity_poly.type
_entity_poly.pdbx_seq_one_letter_code
_entity_poly.pdbx_strand_id
1 'polypeptide(L)'
;MEPIPLRALTVLLNYEFMVSDPRFHGVRFLLSSVADATTLPTIKGRIPDLFKNLPATIRKQSLNQFVTFEEPLPADIASTTILIHPDAAPSVQALTFAQRELIYHETHSSDGCLKAIALFQFFFDLCSPGQKLSIQLTNEFISERNANSQGPQEPTIVDIHARDVLKFISKGPKLHSIVALPPTKVLINGSRENEPHAVLQFYSPRDLHHFIVDMTRMQYGEAGRRNLFLGNRP
;
A
#
# COMPACT_ATOMS: atom_id res chain seq x y z
N MET A 1 30.11 8.88 -5.01
CA MET A 1 29.12 8.05 -4.33
C MET A 1 28.05 7.69 -5.34
N GLU A 2 27.72 6.41 -5.46
CA GLU A 2 26.72 5.96 -6.43
C GLU A 2 25.30 6.39 -5.99
N PRO A 3 24.47 6.94 -6.88
CA PRO A 3 23.09 7.26 -6.55
C PRO A 3 22.25 6.01 -6.25
N ILE A 4 21.48 6.02 -5.17
CA ILE A 4 20.62 4.90 -4.76
C ILE A 4 19.41 4.83 -5.71
N PRO A 5 19.11 3.70 -6.35
CA PRO A 5 17.90 3.56 -7.14
C PRO A 5 16.65 3.69 -6.27
N LEU A 6 15.84 4.72 -6.52
CA LEU A 6 14.62 4.98 -5.74
C LEU A 6 13.65 3.79 -5.81
N ARG A 7 13.59 3.09 -6.95
CA ARG A 7 12.79 1.87 -7.12
C ARG A 7 13.25 0.76 -6.18
N ALA A 8 14.56 0.52 -6.09
CA ALA A 8 15.11 -0.51 -5.20
C ALA A 8 14.84 -0.15 -3.74
N LEU A 9 15.06 1.12 -3.36
CA LEU A 9 14.74 1.63 -2.03
C LEU A 9 13.26 1.46 -1.70
N THR A 10 12.37 1.80 -2.62
CA THR A 10 10.91 1.65 -2.43
C THR A 10 10.53 0.19 -2.20
N VAL A 11 11.12 -0.75 -2.94
CA VAL A 11 10.90 -2.19 -2.75
C VAL A 11 11.35 -2.63 -1.36
N LEU A 12 12.55 -2.23 -0.93
CA LEU A 12 13.11 -2.59 0.37
C LEU A 12 12.30 -2.01 1.53
N LEU A 13 11.97 -0.71 1.46
CA LEU A 13 11.17 -0.06 2.50
C LEU A 13 9.73 -0.59 2.50
N ASN A 14 9.18 -0.97 1.35
CA ASN A 14 7.86 -1.59 1.30
C ASN A 14 7.90 -2.97 1.97
N TYR A 15 8.96 -3.75 1.73
CA TYR A 15 9.17 -5.00 2.46
C TYR A 15 9.25 -4.75 3.98
N GLU A 16 10.08 -3.82 4.43
CA GLU A 16 10.21 -3.47 5.86
C GLU A 16 8.86 -3.03 6.46
N PHE A 17 8.14 -2.17 5.75
CA PHE A 17 6.81 -1.71 6.13
C PHE A 17 5.82 -2.87 6.29
N MET A 18 5.89 -3.86 5.42
CA MET A 18 5.01 -5.02 5.44
C MET A 18 5.38 -6.04 6.54
N VAL A 19 6.67 -6.28 6.78
CA VAL A 19 7.10 -7.28 7.77
C VAL A 19 7.11 -6.80 9.20
N SER A 20 7.10 -5.49 9.42
CA SER A 20 7.19 -4.89 10.76
C SER A 20 5.83 -4.60 11.41
N ASP A 21 4.69 -4.94 10.80
CA ASP A 21 3.38 -4.62 11.38
C ASP A 21 2.97 -5.59 12.50
N PRO A 22 3.04 -5.15 13.76
CA PRO A 22 2.80 -6.03 14.91
C PRO A 22 1.37 -6.55 14.97
N ARG A 23 0.42 -5.94 14.23
CA ARG A 23 -0.98 -6.37 14.21
C ARG A 23 -1.19 -7.74 13.56
N PHE A 24 -0.28 -8.14 12.67
CA PHE A 24 -0.35 -9.40 11.96
C PHE A 24 0.60 -10.47 12.55
N HIS A 25 1.32 -10.13 13.62
CA HIS A 25 2.17 -11.10 14.32
C HIS A 25 1.31 -12.13 15.07
N GLY A 26 1.62 -13.42 14.86
CA GLY A 26 0.93 -14.51 15.56
C GLY A 26 -0.55 -14.66 15.17
N VAL A 27 -0.97 -14.15 14.01
CA VAL A 27 -2.32 -14.37 13.48
C VAL A 27 -2.27 -14.99 12.09
N ARG A 28 -3.29 -15.78 11.76
CA ARG A 28 -3.49 -16.35 10.43
C ARG A 28 -4.86 -16.01 9.87
N PHE A 29 -4.95 -15.97 8.56
CA PHE A 29 -6.13 -15.59 7.81
C PHE A 29 -7.15 -16.72 7.78
N LEU A 30 -8.36 -16.46 8.27
CA LEU A 30 -9.40 -17.48 8.40
C LEU A 30 -10.51 -17.33 7.35
N LEU A 31 -10.95 -16.10 7.10
CA LEU A 31 -12.16 -15.84 6.33
C LEU A 31 -12.04 -14.56 5.50
N SER A 32 -12.57 -14.63 4.27
CA SER A 32 -12.65 -13.49 3.35
C SER A 32 -13.99 -13.46 2.62
N SER A 33 -14.59 -12.29 2.52
CA SER A 33 -15.71 -12.08 1.59
C SER A 33 -15.28 -12.11 0.12
N VAL A 34 -13.97 -12.03 -0.16
CA VAL A 34 -13.41 -12.20 -1.52
C VAL A 34 -13.44 -13.68 -1.93
N ALA A 35 -13.24 -14.58 -0.96
CA ALA A 35 -13.27 -16.03 -1.17
C ALA A 35 -14.71 -16.59 -1.12
N ASP A 36 -15.56 -16.02 -0.27
CA ASP A 36 -16.96 -16.42 -0.13
C ASP A 36 -17.88 -15.20 -0.12
N ALA A 37 -18.65 -15.03 -1.19
CA ALA A 37 -19.56 -13.91 -1.35
C ALA A 37 -20.73 -13.90 -0.33
N THR A 38 -21.05 -15.03 0.29
CA THR A 38 -22.17 -15.14 1.26
C THR A 38 -21.82 -14.59 2.65
N THR A 39 -20.52 -14.53 2.96
CA THR A 39 -19.99 -14.00 4.21
C THR A 39 -20.39 -12.53 4.44
N LEU A 40 -20.26 -11.67 3.43
CA LEU A 40 -20.53 -10.23 3.59
C LEU A 40 -22.02 -9.92 3.87
N PRO A 41 -23.00 -10.47 3.11
CA PRO A 41 -24.42 -10.35 3.45
C PRO A 41 -24.76 -10.83 4.87
N THR A 42 -24.15 -11.95 5.30
CA THR A 42 -24.38 -12.51 6.64
C THR A 42 -23.96 -11.54 7.74
N ILE A 43 -22.77 -10.95 7.61
CA ILE A 43 -22.26 -9.99 8.60
C ILE A 43 -23.02 -8.67 8.55
N LYS A 44 -23.42 -8.19 7.36
CA LYS A 44 -24.31 -7.03 7.24
C LYS A 44 -25.62 -7.21 8.00
N GLY A 45 -26.21 -8.41 7.94
CA GLY A 45 -27.42 -8.74 8.69
C GLY A 45 -27.20 -8.75 10.22
N ARG A 46 -26.02 -9.18 10.67
CA ARG A 46 -25.69 -9.25 12.11
C ARG A 46 -25.29 -7.91 12.71
N ILE A 47 -24.56 -7.08 11.97
CA ILE A 47 -24.02 -5.80 12.46
C ILE A 47 -24.32 -4.70 11.44
N PRO A 48 -25.59 -4.32 11.24
CA PRO A 48 -25.99 -3.36 10.21
C PRO A 48 -25.35 -1.99 10.41
N ASP A 49 -25.07 -1.60 11.66
CA ASP A 49 -24.50 -0.29 12.00
C ASP A 49 -23.12 -0.04 11.38
N LEU A 50 -22.30 -1.07 11.16
CA LEU A 50 -21.01 -0.96 10.49
C LEU A 50 -21.13 -0.52 9.03
N PHE A 51 -22.31 -0.69 8.43
CA PHE A 51 -22.59 -0.44 7.02
C PHE A 51 -23.60 0.68 6.80
N LYS A 52 -24.06 1.34 7.87
CA LYS A 52 -24.96 2.50 7.75
C LYS A 52 -24.18 3.72 7.29
N ASN A 53 -24.84 4.57 6.51
CA ASN A 53 -24.33 5.88 6.07
C ASN A 53 -22.97 5.83 5.37
N LEU A 54 -22.70 4.74 4.64
CA LEU A 54 -21.47 4.62 3.87
C LEU A 54 -21.45 5.65 2.71
N PRO A 55 -20.32 6.34 2.52
CA PRO A 55 -20.06 7.20 1.35
C PRO A 55 -20.50 6.58 0.01
N ALA A 56 -21.07 7.41 -0.88
CA ALA A 56 -21.41 6.99 -2.24
C ALA A 56 -20.16 6.66 -3.08
N THR A 57 -18.99 7.14 -2.65
CA THR A 57 -17.69 6.85 -3.27
C THR A 57 -17.15 5.45 -2.97
N ILE A 58 -17.74 4.70 -2.03
CA ILE A 58 -17.35 3.31 -1.79
C ILE A 58 -17.84 2.44 -2.96
N ARG A 59 -16.88 1.87 -3.70
CA ARG A 59 -17.17 1.02 -4.88
C ARG A 59 -17.05 -0.47 -4.59
N LYS A 60 -16.26 -0.83 -3.58
CA LYS A 60 -16.00 -2.21 -3.18
C LYS A 60 -16.04 -2.30 -1.67
N GLN A 61 -16.56 -3.41 -1.17
CA GLN A 61 -16.54 -3.75 0.25
C GLN A 61 -15.89 -5.11 0.42
N SER A 62 -15.04 -5.25 1.44
CA SER A 62 -14.44 -6.52 1.80
C SER A 62 -14.48 -6.72 3.31
N LEU A 63 -14.65 -7.97 3.71
CA LEU A 63 -14.48 -8.42 5.09
C LEU A 63 -13.37 -9.45 5.12
N ASN A 64 -12.45 -9.28 6.06
CA ASN A 64 -11.29 -10.12 6.24
C ASN A 64 -11.13 -10.41 7.74
N GLN A 65 -11.05 -11.68 8.11
CA GLN A 65 -10.90 -12.11 9.50
C GLN A 65 -9.61 -12.88 9.69
N PHE A 66 -8.90 -12.53 10.75
CA PHE A 66 -7.72 -13.23 11.23
C PHE A 66 -7.99 -13.79 12.62
N VAL A 67 -7.27 -14.86 12.97
CA VAL A 67 -7.34 -15.53 14.28
C VAL A 67 -5.94 -15.80 14.81
N THR A 68 -5.79 -15.84 16.13
CA THR A 68 -4.51 -16.12 16.78
C THR A 68 -4.03 -17.50 16.40
N PHE A 69 -2.73 -17.63 16.19
CA PHE A 69 -2.09 -18.89 15.89
C PHE A 69 -0.71 -18.92 16.53
N GLU A 70 -0.53 -19.85 17.47
CA GLU A 70 0.66 -19.93 18.33
C GLU A 70 1.84 -20.68 17.72
N GLU A 71 1.65 -21.42 16.62
CA GLU A 71 2.79 -22.12 16.02
C GLU A 71 3.80 -21.11 15.46
N PRO A 72 5.11 -21.38 15.64
CA PRO A 72 6.15 -20.53 15.10
C PRO A 72 5.96 -20.38 13.59
N LEU A 73 5.93 -19.13 13.13
CA LEU A 73 6.06 -18.85 11.71
C LEU A 73 7.37 -19.49 11.23
N PRO A 74 7.37 -20.23 10.11
CA PRO A 74 8.63 -20.63 9.50
C PRO A 74 9.48 -19.38 9.29
N ALA A 75 10.74 -19.43 9.72
CA ALA A 75 11.62 -18.25 9.78
C ALA A 75 11.81 -17.51 8.44
N ASP A 76 11.41 -18.14 7.33
CA ASP A 76 11.64 -17.68 5.97
C ASP A 76 10.39 -17.16 5.23
N ILE A 77 9.21 -17.08 5.87
CA ILE A 77 8.05 -16.54 5.16
C ILE A 77 8.07 -15.02 5.22
N ALA A 78 8.34 -14.39 4.07
CA ALA A 78 8.09 -12.98 3.87
C ALA A 78 6.65 -12.65 4.32
N SER A 79 6.53 -11.77 5.31
CA SER A 79 5.24 -11.25 5.83
C SER A 79 4.48 -10.38 4.79
N THR A 80 4.84 -10.52 3.51
CA THR A 80 4.20 -9.85 2.39
C THR A 80 2.95 -10.58 1.90
N THR A 81 2.70 -11.78 2.42
CA THR A 81 1.50 -12.56 2.14
C THR A 81 0.85 -13.04 3.41
N ILE A 82 -0.48 -13.01 3.42
CA ILE A 82 -1.25 -13.60 4.50
C ILE A 82 -1.06 -15.13 4.51
N LEU A 83 -0.73 -15.67 5.68
CA LEU A 83 -0.76 -17.12 5.91
C LEU A 83 -2.19 -17.54 6.19
N ILE A 84 -2.66 -18.54 5.44
CA ILE A 84 -4.00 -19.07 5.63
C ILE A 84 -4.00 -20.04 6.83
N HIS A 85 -5.00 -19.91 7.69
CA HIS A 85 -5.23 -20.81 8.80
C HIS A 85 -5.60 -22.21 8.28
N PRO A 86 -5.08 -23.32 8.84
CA PRO A 86 -5.43 -24.68 8.37
C PRO A 86 -6.93 -24.94 8.32
N ASP A 87 -7.68 -24.45 9.32
CA ASP A 87 -9.14 -24.58 9.41
C ASP A 87 -9.94 -23.61 8.52
N ALA A 88 -9.28 -22.80 7.69
CA ALA A 88 -9.98 -21.94 6.76
C ALA A 88 -10.77 -22.77 5.72
N ALA A 89 -11.92 -22.24 5.29
CA ALA A 89 -12.78 -22.92 4.32
C ALA A 89 -12.02 -23.22 3.00
N PRO A 90 -12.42 -24.26 2.23
CA PRO A 90 -11.74 -24.61 0.97
C PRO A 90 -11.64 -23.46 -0.03
N SER A 91 -12.63 -22.55 -0.07
CA SER A 91 -12.59 -21.36 -0.92
C SER A 91 -11.50 -20.36 -0.51
N VAL A 92 -11.22 -20.23 0.79
CA VAL A 92 -10.13 -19.40 1.31
C VAL A 92 -8.79 -20.07 1.03
N GLN A 93 -8.69 -21.39 1.21
CA GLN A 93 -7.50 -22.18 0.86
C GLN A 93 -7.16 -22.09 -0.63
N ALA A 94 -8.17 -21.96 -1.50
CA ALA A 94 -8.01 -21.84 -2.95
C ALA A 94 -7.58 -20.44 -3.43
N LEU A 95 -7.41 -19.45 -2.55
CA LEU A 95 -6.97 -18.12 -2.94
C LEU A 95 -5.58 -18.17 -3.58
N THR A 96 -5.47 -17.59 -4.78
CA THR A 96 -4.18 -17.43 -5.47
C THR A 96 -3.23 -16.55 -4.68
N PHE A 97 -1.94 -16.64 -4.98
CA PHE A 97 -0.93 -15.73 -4.41
C PHE A 97 -1.32 -14.26 -4.61
N ALA A 98 -1.72 -13.88 -5.82
CA ALA A 98 -2.08 -12.49 -6.14
C ALA A 98 -3.29 -12.00 -5.33
N GLN A 99 -4.30 -12.85 -5.11
CA GLN A 99 -5.46 -12.51 -4.27
C GLN A 99 -5.07 -12.35 -2.80
N ARG A 100 -4.19 -13.22 -2.28
CA ARG A 100 -3.69 -13.12 -0.90
C ARG A 100 -2.87 -11.86 -0.68
N GLU A 101 -1.96 -11.55 -1.60
CA GLU A 101 -1.18 -10.31 -1.59
C GLU A 101 -2.11 -9.08 -1.64
N LEU A 102 -3.13 -9.09 -2.52
CA LEU A 102 -4.10 -8.00 -2.59
C LEU A 102 -4.86 -7.81 -1.26
N ILE A 103 -5.37 -8.89 -0.66
CA ILE A 103 -6.05 -8.86 0.64
C ILE A 103 -5.12 -8.30 1.72
N TYR A 104 -3.86 -8.72 1.73
CA TYR A 104 -2.86 -8.19 2.66
C TYR A 104 -2.80 -6.66 2.56
N HIS A 105 -2.63 -6.10 1.35
CA HIS A 105 -2.53 -4.65 1.16
C HIS A 105 -3.81 -3.88 1.52
N GLU A 106 -4.98 -4.45 1.16
CA GLU A 106 -6.29 -3.88 1.46
C GLU A 106 -6.61 -3.87 2.98
N THR A 107 -6.03 -4.80 3.74
CA THR A 107 -6.27 -4.93 5.21
C THR A 107 -5.26 -4.15 6.03
N HIS A 108 -4.02 -4.04 5.56
CA HIS A 108 -2.90 -3.49 6.32
C HIS A 108 -2.95 -1.95 6.49
N SER A 109 -3.54 -1.20 5.57
CA SER A 109 -3.06 0.18 5.34
C SER A 109 -3.75 1.31 6.11
N SER A 110 -4.25 1.09 7.33
CA SER A 110 -4.63 2.22 8.20
C SER A 110 -3.39 3.07 8.53
N ASP A 111 -3.41 4.37 8.22
CA ASP A 111 -2.31 5.33 8.42
C ASP A 111 -0.98 4.96 7.72
N GLY A 112 -1.02 4.12 6.69
CA GLY A 112 0.21 3.64 6.05
C GLY A 112 1.06 4.77 5.47
N CYS A 113 0.44 5.84 4.97
CA CYS A 113 1.14 6.87 4.20
C CYS A 113 2.14 7.65 5.05
N LEU A 114 1.80 7.96 6.30
CA LEU A 114 2.69 8.62 7.24
C LEU A 114 3.83 7.71 7.69
N LYS A 115 3.55 6.41 7.92
CA LYS A 115 4.57 5.42 8.26
C LYS A 115 5.58 5.23 7.13
N ALA A 116 5.11 5.15 5.88
CA ALA A 116 5.97 5.08 4.70
C ALA A 116 6.89 6.30 4.59
N ILE A 117 6.36 7.51 4.81
CA ILE A 117 7.16 8.74 4.84
C ILE A 117 8.22 8.67 5.96
N ALA A 118 7.84 8.23 7.16
CA ALA A 118 8.77 8.11 8.28
C ALA A 118 9.91 7.12 7.99
N LEU A 119 9.62 5.99 7.34
CA LEU A 119 10.65 5.02 6.92
C LEU A 119 11.65 5.63 5.92
N PHE A 120 11.16 6.39 4.94
CA PHE A 120 12.04 7.13 4.03
C PHE A 120 12.90 8.15 4.77
N GLN A 121 12.30 8.94 5.66
CA GLN A 121 13.02 9.95 6.44
C GLN A 121 14.13 9.31 7.27
N PHE A 122 13.80 8.25 8.01
CA PHE A 122 14.77 7.49 8.80
C PHE A 122 15.92 6.96 7.93
N PHE A 123 15.62 6.36 6.77
CA PHE A 123 16.65 5.87 5.85
C PHE A 123 17.55 7.01 5.35
N PHE A 124 16.99 8.16 4.99
CA PHE A 124 17.76 9.29 4.49
C PHE A 124 18.62 9.95 5.58
N ASP A 125 18.20 9.91 6.83
CA ASP A 125 18.99 10.43 7.96
C ASP A 125 20.24 9.56 8.23
N LEU A 126 20.24 8.30 7.77
CA LEU A 126 21.40 7.40 7.81
C LEU A 126 22.35 7.57 6.61
N CYS A 127 21.92 8.30 5.58
CA CYS A 127 22.72 8.52 4.38
C CYS A 127 23.77 9.63 4.60
N SER A 128 24.90 9.54 3.90
CA SER A 128 25.91 10.60 3.98
C SER A 128 25.42 11.92 3.32
N PRO A 129 25.97 13.09 3.70
CA PRO A 129 25.54 14.40 3.19
C PRO A 129 25.63 14.63 1.67
N GLY A 130 26.23 13.71 0.90
CA GLY A 130 26.31 13.78 -0.56
C GLY A 130 25.56 12.66 -1.29
N GLN A 131 24.82 11.83 -0.55
CA GLN A 131 24.06 10.73 -1.12
C GLN A 131 22.94 11.27 -2.02
N LYS A 132 22.80 10.67 -3.20
CA LYS A 132 21.76 11.03 -4.19
C LYS A 132 20.85 9.84 -4.45
N LEU A 133 19.68 10.12 -5.03
CA LEU A 133 18.77 9.10 -5.58
C LEU A 133 18.80 9.12 -7.10
N SER A 134 18.71 7.94 -7.72
CA SER A 134 18.42 7.80 -9.14
C SER A 134 16.96 7.39 -9.33
N ILE A 135 16.26 8.14 -10.18
CA ILE A 135 14.85 7.93 -10.49
C ILE A 135 14.75 7.49 -11.96
N GLN A 136 14.40 6.22 -12.16
CA GLN A 136 14.10 5.66 -13.47
C GLN A 136 12.60 5.80 -13.74
N LEU A 137 12.24 6.48 -14.82
CA LEU A 137 10.87 6.56 -15.31
C LEU A 137 10.59 5.38 -16.25
N THR A 138 9.34 4.91 -16.26
CA THR A 138 8.91 3.85 -17.19
C THR A 138 8.68 4.42 -18.59
N ASN A 139 8.90 3.60 -19.62
CA ASN A 139 8.70 3.99 -21.02
C ASN A 139 7.25 4.43 -21.30
N GLU A 140 6.27 3.85 -20.62
CA GLU A 140 4.86 4.26 -20.67
C GLU A 140 4.72 5.74 -20.28
N PHE A 141 5.32 6.15 -19.16
CA PHE A 141 5.33 7.53 -18.70
C PHE A 141 6.06 8.49 -19.65
N ILE A 142 7.12 8.00 -20.29
CA ILE A 142 7.92 8.75 -21.25
C ILE A 142 7.12 8.97 -22.54
N SER A 143 6.40 7.94 -23.00
CA SER A 143 5.60 7.98 -24.23
C SER A 143 4.43 8.98 -24.16
N GLU A 144 3.84 9.16 -22.98
CA GLU A 144 2.81 10.18 -22.74
C GLU A 144 3.37 11.60 -22.77
N ARG A 145 4.65 11.80 -22.44
CA ARG A 145 5.28 13.13 -22.38
C ARG A 145 6.01 13.53 -23.65
N ASN A 146 6.59 12.58 -24.37
CA ASN A 146 7.36 12.84 -25.58
C ASN A 146 7.13 11.71 -26.59
N ALA A 147 6.21 11.95 -27.54
CA ALA A 147 5.95 11.04 -28.66
C ALA A 147 7.19 10.74 -29.54
N ASN A 148 8.27 11.53 -29.38
CA ASN A 148 9.51 11.43 -30.16
C ASN A 148 10.68 10.81 -29.39
N SER A 149 10.52 10.42 -28.12
CA SER A 149 11.60 9.81 -27.33
C SER A 149 11.66 8.29 -27.57
N GLN A 150 12.32 7.87 -28.65
CA GLN A 150 12.64 6.47 -28.91
C GLN A 150 14.02 6.13 -28.32
N GLY A 151 14.09 5.88 -27.02
CA GLY A 151 15.31 5.39 -26.36
C GLY A 151 15.17 5.28 -24.85
N PRO A 152 15.96 4.40 -24.19
CA PRO A 152 16.00 4.34 -22.73
C PRO A 152 16.48 5.68 -22.17
N GLN A 153 15.64 6.34 -21.39
CA GLN A 153 16.00 7.61 -20.75
C GLN A 153 16.97 7.35 -19.60
N GLU A 154 18.01 8.18 -19.51
CA GLU A 154 18.92 8.17 -18.35
C GLU A 154 18.15 8.47 -17.05
N PRO A 155 18.50 7.80 -15.93
CA PRO A 155 17.88 8.09 -14.64
C PRO A 155 18.05 9.56 -14.27
N THR A 156 17.00 10.17 -13.73
CA THR A 156 17.11 11.50 -13.14
C THR A 156 17.75 11.40 -11.76
N ILE A 157 18.85 12.12 -11.56
CA ILE A 157 19.54 12.15 -10.26
C ILE A 157 19.01 13.30 -9.42
N VAL A 158 18.52 13.01 -8.22
CA VAL A 158 17.98 14.01 -7.29
C VAL A 158 18.74 13.99 -5.96
N ASP A 159 18.73 15.12 -5.28
CA ASP A 159 19.24 15.24 -3.90
C ASP A 159 18.20 14.68 -2.93
N ILE A 160 18.63 13.80 -2.01
CA ILE A 160 17.75 13.20 -1.00
C ILE A 160 17.19 14.23 -0.03
N HIS A 161 17.90 15.33 0.22
CA HIS A 161 17.50 16.39 1.13
C HIS A 161 16.63 17.44 0.44
N ALA A 162 16.65 17.52 -0.89
CA ALA A 162 15.69 18.29 -1.69
C ALA A 162 14.35 17.52 -1.83
N ARG A 163 13.73 17.22 -0.69
CA ARG A 163 12.47 16.49 -0.57
C ARG A 163 11.46 17.27 0.25
N ASP A 164 10.18 16.97 0.08
CA ASP A 164 9.10 17.57 0.86
C ASP A 164 7.94 16.56 1.04
N VAL A 165 7.04 16.84 1.97
CA VAL A 165 5.86 16.02 2.23
C VAL A 165 4.63 16.72 1.67
N LEU A 166 4.14 16.23 0.53
CA LEU A 166 2.93 16.73 -0.08
C LEU A 166 1.71 16.12 0.61
N LYS A 167 0.92 16.97 1.29
CA LYS A 167 -0.34 16.59 1.93
C LYS A 167 -1.52 17.01 1.05
N PHE A 168 -2.47 16.13 0.84
CA PHE A 168 -3.67 16.41 0.05
C PHE A 168 -4.86 15.56 0.48
N ILE A 169 -6.03 15.88 -0.04
CA ILE A 169 -7.25 15.09 0.18
C ILE A 169 -7.42 14.11 -0.98
N SER A 170 -7.29 12.82 -0.68
CA SER A 170 -7.55 11.74 -1.63
C SER A 170 -9.05 11.54 -1.78
N LYS A 171 -9.56 11.86 -2.98
CA LYS A 171 -10.96 11.62 -3.40
C LYS A 171 -11.12 10.17 -3.88
N GLY A 172 -12.34 9.63 -3.87
CA GLY A 172 -12.64 8.23 -4.25
C GLY A 172 -12.22 7.82 -5.68
N PRO A 173 -12.47 6.56 -6.10
CA PRO A 173 -13.26 5.53 -5.43
C PRO A 173 -12.53 4.89 -4.25
N LYS A 174 -13.29 4.51 -3.22
CA LYS A 174 -12.74 3.93 -1.99
C LYS A 174 -13.12 2.45 -1.85
N LEU A 175 -12.21 1.70 -1.24
CA LEU A 175 -12.46 0.35 -0.76
C LEU A 175 -12.85 0.41 0.71
N HIS A 176 -14.03 -0.08 1.04
CA HIS A 176 -14.42 -0.26 2.44
C HIS A 176 -13.98 -1.65 2.93
N SER A 177 -12.86 -1.72 3.63
CA SER A 177 -12.30 -2.97 4.14
C SER A 177 -12.53 -3.05 5.65
N ILE A 178 -13.23 -4.10 6.09
CA ILE A 178 -13.42 -4.43 7.50
C ILE A 178 -12.46 -5.56 7.85
N VAL A 179 -11.61 -5.31 8.85
CA VAL A 179 -10.61 -6.25 9.31
C VAL A 179 -10.88 -6.63 10.76
N ALA A 180 -11.18 -7.90 11.01
CA ALA A 180 -11.34 -8.43 12.35
C ALA A 180 -10.03 -9.11 12.80
N LEU A 181 -9.39 -8.55 13.81
CA LEU A 181 -8.18 -9.05 14.44
C LEU A 181 -8.46 -9.44 15.92
N PRO A 182 -7.89 -10.53 16.43
CA PRO A 182 -7.97 -10.88 17.85
C PRO A 182 -7.18 -9.88 18.72
N PRO A 183 -7.47 -9.78 20.04
CA PRO A 183 -8.59 -10.43 20.73
C PRO A 183 -9.97 -9.82 20.41
N THR A 184 -10.08 -8.55 20.01
CA THR A 184 -11.38 -7.90 19.66
C THR A 184 -11.20 -6.60 18.85
N LYS A 185 -10.19 -6.49 17.98
CA LYS A 185 -9.91 -5.25 17.23
C LYS A 185 -10.57 -5.30 15.85
N VAL A 186 -11.54 -4.42 15.62
CA VAL A 186 -12.10 -4.18 14.27
C VAL A 186 -11.48 -2.92 13.70
N LEU A 187 -10.82 -3.05 12.55
CA LEU A 187 -10.29 -1.94 11.76
C LEU A 187 -11.17 -1.71 10.54
N ILE A 188 -11.38 -0.45 10.20
CA ILE A 188 -12.20 -0.05 9.05
C ILE A 188 -11.40 0.92 8.20
N ASN A 189 -11.14 0.54 6.95
CA ASN A 189 -10.51 1.39 5.95
C ASN A 189 -11.59 1.90 4.97
N GLY A 190 -11.41 3.10 4.38
CA GLY A 190 -12.26 3.60 3.30
C GLY A 190 -13.70 3.93 3.68
N SER A 191 -13.97 4.32 4.93
CA SER A 191 -15.30 4.73 5.43
C SER A 191 -15.61 6.22 5.26
N ARG A 192 -14.76 6.97 4.55
CA ARG A 192 -14.86 8.43 4.40
C ARG A 192 -14.91 8.83 2.93
N GLU A 193 -15.70 9.86 2.60
CA GLU A 193 -15.75 10.45 1.26
C GLU A 193 -14.39 11.03 0.84
N ASN A 194 -13.72 11.69 1.80
CA ASN A 194 -12.45 12.37 1.65
C ASN A 194 -11.48 11.86 2.70
N GLU A 195 -10.28 11.45 2.30
CA GLU A 195 -9.25 10.94 3.20
C GLU A 195 -8.00 11.81 3.12
N PRO A 196 -7.48 12.32 4.25
CA PRO A 196 -6.16 12.92 4.29
C PRO A 196 -5.13 11.92 3.80
N HIS A 197 -4.27 12.35 2.88
CA HIS A 197 -3.18 11.55 2.35
C HIS A 197 -1.90 12.38 2.33
N ALA A 198 -0.77 11.69 2.44
CA ALA A 198 0.53 12.32 2.34
C ALA A 198 1.44 11.44 1.49
N VAL A 199 2.29 12.08 0.70
CA VAL A 199 3.27 11.41 -0.15
C VAL A 199 4.61 12.13 -0.03
N LEU A 200 5.69 11.39 -0.30
CA LEU A 200 7.00 12.00 -0.41
C LEU A 200 7.19 12.55 -1.81
N GLN A 201 7.64 13.81 -1.92
CA GLN A 201 7.96 14.44 -3.18
C GLN A 201 9.45 14.82 -3.27
N PHE A 202 10.04 14.68 -4.45
CA PHE A 202 11.38 15.14 -4.81
C PHE A 202 11.30 16.14 -5.96
N TYR A 203 12.15 17.16 -5.93
CA TYR A 203 12.21 18.17 -6.97
C TYR A 203 13.07 17.69 -8.14
N SER A 204 12.57 17.88 -9.38
CA SER A 204 13.41 17.69 -10.56
C SER A 204 14.45 18.80 -10.65
N PRO A 205 15.73 18.48 -10.88
CA PRO A 205 16.76 19.49 -11.11
C PRO A 205 16.70 20.10 -12.52
N ARG A 206 15.96 19.47 -13.45
CA ARG A 206 15.91 19.88 -14.87
C ARG A 206 14.66 20.68 -15.21
N ASP A 207 13.53 20.39 -14.56
CA ASP A 207 12.22 20.95 -14.90
C ASP A 207 11.44 21.37 -13.63
N LEU A 208 10.32 22.07 -13.79
CA LEU A 208 9.38 22.40 -12.71
C LEU A 208 8.55 21.18 -12.22
N HIS A 209 8.89 19.97 -12.65
CA HIS A 209 8.18 18.75 -12.30
C HIS A 209 8.64 18.19 -10.95
N HIS A 210 7.71 17.53 -10.25
CA HIS A 210 7.98 16.83 -9.00
C HIS A 210 7.84 15.32 -9.19
N PHE A 211 8.73 14.55 -8.57
CA PHE A 211 8.63 13.09 -8.47
C PHE A 211 7.93 12.74 -7.17
N ILE A 212 6.85 11.96 -7.23
CA ILE A 212 6.06 11.57 -6.07
C ILE A 212 6.18 10.06 -5.86
N VAL A 213 6.45 9.69 -4.62
CA VAL A 213 6.49 8.30 -4.16
C VAL A 213 5.31 8.05 -3.22
N ASP A 214 4.42 7.15 -3.62
CA ASP A 214 3.26 6.74 -2.83
C ASP A 214 3.27 5.22 -2.64
N MET A 215 3.80 4.77 -1.51
CA MET A 215 3.88 3.34 -1.16
C MET A 215 2.55 2.74 -0.70
N THR A 216 1.48 3.54 -0.64
CA THR A 216 0.27 3.16 0.10
C THR A 216 -0.97 3.02 -0.76
N ARG A 217 -0.88 3.34 -2.06
CA ARG A 217 -2.00 3.21 -2.99
C ARG A 217 -2.54 1.81 -3.15
N MET A 218 -1.75 0.77 -2.89
CA MET A 218 -2.22 -0.62 -3.01
C MET A 218 -3.32 -0.95 -2.00
N GLN A 219 -3.53 -0.12 -0.98
CA GLN A 219 -4.69 -0.17 -0.09
C GLN A 219 -6.03 0.04 -0.80
N TYR A 220 -6.01 0.66 -1.97
CA TYR A 220 -7.19 0.92 -2.79
C TYR A 220 -7.38 -0.11 -3.91
N GLY A 221 -6.67 -1.24 -3.84
CA GLY A 221 -6.79 -2.35 -4.77
C GLY A 221 -5.76 -2.34 -5.90
N GLU A 222 -6.02 -3.15 -6.94
CA GLU A 222 -5.06 -3.38 -8.05
C GLU A 222 -4.70 -2.12 -8.83
N ALA A 223 -5.62 -1.15 -8.95
CA ALA A 223 -5.35 0.14 -9.57
C ALA A 223 -4.23 0.92 -8.86
N GLY A 224 -3.97 0.61 -7.59
CA GLY A 224 -2.90 1.19 -6.79
C GLY A 224 -1.49 0.66 -7.10
N ARG A 225 -1.35 -0.48 -7.79
CA ARG A 225 -0.04 -1.13 -8.04
C ARG A 225 0.91 -0.37 -8.97
N ARG A 226 0.42 0.60 -9.75
CA ARG A 226 1.13 1.09 -10.95
C ARG A 226 1.90 2.40 -10.80
N ASN A 227 1.98 3.04 -9.63
CA ASN A 227 2.27 4.49 -9.65
C ASN A 227 3.50 4.94 -8.82
N LEU A 228 4.59 5.24 -9.53
CA LEU A 228 5.39 6.43 -9.28
C LEU A 228 4.66 7.58 -10.02
N PHE A 229 4.31 8.67 -9.34
CA PHE A 229 3.62 9.79 -10.00
C PHE A 229 4.62 10.89 -10.37
N LEU A 230 4.47 11.48 -11.56
CA LEU A 230 5.05 12.79 -11.87
C LEU A 230 3.95 13.84 -11.76
N GLY A 231 4.05 14.71 -10.76
CA GLY A 231 3.12 15.82 -10.60
C GLY A 231 3.52 17.03 -11.44
N ASN A 232 2.57 17.60 -12.18
CA ASN A 232 2.42 19.05 -12.20
C ASN A 232 1.61 19.42 -10.95
N ARG A 233 1.89 20.57 -10.32
CA ARG A 233 1.11 21.04 -9.17
C ARG A 233 -0.41 20.96 -9.47
N PRO A 234 -1.26 20.61 -8.48
CA PRO A 234 -2.71 20.65 -8.64
C PRO A 234 -3.21 22.05 -8.97
#